data_AF-A0A511JHE5-F1
#
_entry.id   AF-A0A511JHE5-F1
#
_cell.length_a   1.000
_cell.length_b   1.000
_cell.length_c   1.000
_cell.angle_alpha   90.00
_cell.angle_beta   90.00
_cell.angle_gamma   90.00
#
_symmetry.space_group_name_H-M   'P 1'
#
loop_
_entity.id
_entity.type
_entity.pdbx_description
1 polymer ?
#
loop_
_entity_poly.entity_id
_entity_poly.type
_entity_poly.pdbx_seq_one_letter_code
_entity_poly.pdbx_strand_id
1 'polypeptide(L)' 'MDQSTQDELAARINADESHFAGVLPREYVIAWRAYLAGLLEWGVLDVASHTTLVGRLPPVDDDPSVAILLGRDED' A
#
# COMPACT_ATOMS: atom_id res chain seq x y z
N MET A 1 4.80 -6.96 -15.51
CA MET A 1 3.43 -6.76 -15.03
C MET A 1 2.61 -6.13 -16.13
N ASP A 2 1.30 -6.43 -16.24
CA ASP A 2 0.42 -5.67 -17.12
C ASP A 2 0.22 -4.26 -16.53
N GLN A 3 0.52 -3.23 -17.32
CA GLN A 3 0.40 -1.83 -16.93
C GLN A 3 -1.02 -1.51 -16.41
N SER A 4 -2.01 -2.27 -16.88
CA SER A 4 -3.41 -2.19 -16.44
C SER A 4 -3.62 -2.36 -14.93
N THR A 5 -2.90 -3.28 -14.27
CA THR A 5 -3.12 -3.59 -12.84
C THR A 5 -2.61 -2.45 -11.95
N GLN A 6 -1.43 -1.91 -12.26
CA GLN A 6 -0.88 -0.77 -11.54
C GLN A 6 -1.77 0.47 -11.71
N ASP A 7 -2.23 0.73 -12.93
CA ASP A 7 -3.09 1.88 -13.24
C ASP A 7 -4.44 1.77 -12.52
N GLU A 8 -5.04 0.57 -12.48
CA GLU A 8 -6.29 0.32 -11.75
C GLU A 8 -6.12 0.54 -10.24
N LEU A 9 -5.04 0.02 -9.64
CA LEU A 9 -4.76 0.22 -8.21
C LEU A 9 -4.51 1.71 -7.89
N ALA A 10 -3.78 2.41 -8.73
CA ALA A 10 -3.56 3.85 -8.57
C ALA A 10 -4.88 4.63 -8.66
N ALA A 11 -5.77 4.27 -9.59
CA ALA A 11 -7.09 4.89 -9.71
C ALA A 11 -7.95 4.67 -8.45
N ARG A 12 -7.89 3.48 -7.85
CA ARG A 12 -8.62 3.18 -6.60
C ARG A 12 -8.06 3.94 -5.39
N ILE A 13 -6.73 4.07 -5.27
CA ILE A 13 -6.10 4.90 -4.23
C ILE A 13 -6.56 6.36 -4.36
N ASN A 14 -6.53 6.91 -5.58
CA ASN A 14 -6.99 8.29 -5.82
C ASN A 14 -8.48 8.46 -5.53
N ALA A 15 -9.30 7.42 -5.76
CA ALA A 15 -10.72 7.44 -5.45
C ALA A 15 -10.97 7.52 -3.95
N ASP A 16 -10.22 6.76 -3.13
CA ASP A 16 -10.31 6.86 -1.67
C ASP A 16 -9.80 8.23 -1.18
N GLU A 17 -8.70 8.73 -1.73
CA GLU A 17 -8.21 10.07 -1.42
C GLU A 17 -9.28 11.14 -1.69
N SER A 18 -9.96 11.04 -2.84
CA SER A 18 -11.07 11.92 -3.19
C SER A 18 -12.26 11.77 -2.24
N HIS A 19 -12.59 10.53 -1.85
CA HIS A 19 -13.66 10.22 -0.90
C HIS A 19 -13.41 10.86 0.47
N PHE A 20 -12.17 10.85 0.94
CA PHE A 20 -11.75 11.45 2.20
C PHE A 20 -11.27 12.91 2.07
N ALA A 21 -11.70 13.61 1.02
CA ALA A 21 -11.41 15.03 0.80
C ALA A 21 -9.89 15.37 0.83
N GLY A 22 -9.06 14.47 0.31
CA GLY A 22 -7.61 14.63 0.22
C GLY A 22 -6.82 14.12 1.43
N VAL A 23 -7.48 13.61 2.47
CA VAL A 23 -6.80 13.13 3.69
C VAL A 23 -7.19 11.68 3.96
N LEU A 24 -6.35 10.75 3.52
CA LEU A 24 -6.57 9.33 3.78
C LEU A 24 -6.43 9.02 5.29
N PRO A 25 -7.45 8.45 5.95
CA PRO A 25 -7.34 8.05 7.36
C PRO A 25 -6.25 7.00 7.55
N ARG A 26 -5.57 7.01 8.71
CA ARG A 26 -4.44 6.12 9.00
C ARG A 26 -4.77 4.64 8.79
N GLU A 27 -5.96 4.21 9.19
CA GLU A 27 -6.43 2.84 9.05
C GLU A 27 -6.59 2.42 7.58
N TYR A 28 -6.98 3.33 6.69
CA TYR A 28 -7.04 3.09 5.25
C TYR A 28 -5.65 3.02 4.63
N VAL A 29 -4.74 3.89 5.09
CA VAL A 29 -3.34 3.83 4.68
C VAL A 29 -2.72 2.48 5.05
N ILE A 30 -2.94 2.00 6.28
CA ILE A 30 -2.48 0.68 6.72
C ILE A 30 -3.10 -0.43 5.88
N ALA A 31 -4.41 -0.37 5.63
CA ALA A 31 -5.09 -1.37 4.81
C ALA A 31 -4.50 -1.45 3.38
N TRP A 32 -4.26 -0.29 2.76
CA TRP A 32 -3.62 -0.22 1.44
C TRP A 32 -2.20 -0.78 1.45
N ARG A 33 -1.39 -0.44 2.46
CA ARG A 33 -0.02 -0.94 2.58
C ARG A 33 0.03 -2.46 2.76
N ALA A 34 -0.84 -3.02 3.61
CA ALA A 34 -0.97 -4.46 3.79
C ALA A 34 -1.44 -5.16 2.50
N TYR A 35 -2.44 -4.58 1.82
CA TYR A 35 -2.95 -5.13 0.57
C TYR A 35 -1.88 -5.16 -0.53
N LEU A 36 -1.16 -4.06 -0.73
CA LEU A 36 -0.06 -3.98 -1.70
C LEU A 36 1.09 -4.95 -1.37
N ALA A 37 1.44 -5.10 -0.09
CA ALA A 37 2.44 -6.06 0.34
C ALA A 37 2.04 -7.50 -0.01
N GLY A 38 0.78 -7.88 0.23
CA GLY A 38 0.26 -9.20 -0.15
C GLY A 38 0.28 -9.44 -1.67
N LEU A 39 -0.07 -8.42 -2.46
CA LEU A 39 0.02 -8.51 -3.92
C LEU A 39 1.46 -8.69 -4.42
N LEU A 40 2.44 -8.05 -3.76
CA LEU A 40 3.86 -8.27 -4.03
C LEU A 40 4.29 -9.69 -3.67
N GLU A 41 3.91 -10.18 -2.48
CA GLU A 41 4.27 -11.53 -2.00
C GLU A 41 3.74 -12.64 -2.92
N TRP A 42 2.54 -12.47 -3.47
CA TRP A 42 1.94 -13.43 -4.40
C TRP A 42 2.32 -13.21 -5.87
N GLY A 43 3.25 -12.29 -6.16
CA GLY A 43 3.75 -12.04 -7.51
C GLY A 43 2.74 -11.37 -8.45
N VAL A 44 1.65 -10.81 -7.92
CA VAL A 44 0.72 -9.96 -8.67
C VAL A 44 1.36 -8.61 -8.94
N LEU A 45 2.09 -8.07 -7.96
CA LEU A 45 2.95 -6.91 -8.11
C LEU A 45 4.44 -7.28 -8.19
N ASP A 46 5.21 -6.51 -8.94
CA ASP A 46 6.67 -6.48 -8.86
C ASP A 46 7.10 -5.34 -7.92
N VAL A 47 8.40 -5.34 -7.57
CA VAL A 47 8.97 -4.38 -6.61
C VAL A 47 8.82 -2.93 -7.09
N ALA A 48 8.92 -2.67 -8.39
CA ALA A 48 8.87 -1.32 -8.94
C ALA A 48 7.45 -0.73 -8.86
N SER A 49 6.44 -1.51 -9.24
CA SER A 49 5.04 -1.11 -9.13
C SER A 49 4.60 -1.00 -7.68
N HIS A 50 5.01 -1.94 -6.81
CA HIS A 50 4.74 -1.85 -5.37
C HIS A 50 5.31 -0.54 -4.78
N THR A 51 6.58 -0.25 -5.04
CA THR A 51 7.23 0.99 -4.56
C THR A 51 6.51 2.24 -5.06
N THR A 52 6.11 2.25 -6.33
CA THR A 52 5.36 3.37 -6.92
C THR A 52 4.01 3.58 -6.25
N LEU A 53 3.27 2.50 -5.98
CA LEU A 53 1.94 2.57 -5.36
C LEU A 53 2.02 2.95 -3.88
N VAL A 54 2.94 2.38 -3.11
CA VAL A 54 3.17 2.76 -1.71
C VAL A 54 3.61 4.21 -1.59
N GLY A 55 4.38 4.73 -2.54
CA GLY A 55 4.78 6.15 -2.57
C GLY A 55 3.63 7.15 -2.76
N ARG A 56 2.43 6.69 -3.13
CA ARG A 56 1.22 7.53 -3.19
C ARG A 56 0.52 7.67 -1.84
N LEU A 57 0.87 6.82 -0.89
CA LEU A 57 0.22 6.77 0.41
C LEU A 57 0.95 7.66 1.41
N PRO A 58 0.24 8.33 2.32
CA PRO A 58 0.86 9.01 3.45
C PRO A 58 1.79 8.05 4.24
N PRO A 59 2.86 8.59 4.88
CA PRO A 59 3.67 7.78 5.78
C PRO A 59 2.84 7.33 6.99
N VAL A 60 3.18 6.15 7.53
CA VAL A 60 2.58 5.60 8.74
C VAL A 60 3.68 5.32 9.75
N ASP A 61 3.60 5.99 10.89
CA ASP A 61 4.41 5.66 12.05
C ASP A 61 3.95 4.31 12.64
N ASP A 62 4.92 3.49 13.04
CA ASP A 62 4.72 2.12 13.54
C ASP A 62 3.84 1.28 12.60
N ASP A 63 4.21 1.26 11.31
CA ASP A 63 3.46 0.55 10.28
C ASP A 63 3.39 -0.96 10.59
N PRO A 64 2.21 -1.49 10.95
CA PRO A 64 2.07 -2.89 11.30
C PRO A 64 2.37 -3.81 10.10
N SER A 65 2.20 -3.35 8.86
CA SER A 65 2.50 -4.13 7.65
C SER A 65 3.99 -4.41 7.56
N VAL A 66 4.82 -3.39 7.86
CA VAL A 66 6.28 -3.52 7.93
C VAL A 66 6.68 -4.41 9.11
N ALA A 67 6.07 -4.22 10.28
CA ALA A 67 6.36 -5.05 11.45
C ALA A 67 6.02 -6.53 11.24
N ILE A 68 4.96 -6.85 10.49
CA ILE A 68 4.64 -8.22 10.09
C ILE A 68 5.69 -8.77 9.12
N LEU A 69 6.08 -7.98 8.11
CA LEU A 69 7.03 -8.39 7.08
C LEU A 69 8.44 -8.65 7.62
N LEU A 70 8.95 -7.74 8.46
CA LEU A 70 10.30 -7.81 8.99
C LEU A 70 10.42 -8.74 10.21
N GLY A 71 9.28 -9.18 10.76
CA GLY A 71 9.22 -9.74 12.10
C GLY A 71 9.31 -8.64 13.16
N ARG A 72 8.78 -8.93 14.35
CA ARG A 72 9.02 -8.10 15.53
C ARG A 72 10.22 -8.66 16.25
N ASP A 73 11.13 -7.79 16.66
CA ASP A 73 12.19 -8.20 17.59
C ASP A 73 11.53 -8.79 18.84
N GLU A 74 11.96 -9.99 19.23
CA GLU A 74 11.58 -10.59 20.50
C GLU A 74 12.36 -9.86 21.60
N ASP A 75 11.67 -9.11 22.46
CA ASP A 75 12.25 -8.51 23.68
C ASP A 75 12.81 -9.59 24.64
#